data_AF-A0A8T7EUQ0-F1
#
_entry.id   AF-A0A8T7EUQ0-F1
#
_cell.length_a   1.000
_cell.length_b   1.000
_cell.length_c   1.000
_cell.angle_alpha   90.00
_cell.angle_beta   90.00
_cell.angle_gamma   90.00
#
_symmetry.space_group_name_H-M   'P 1'
#
loop_
_entity.id
_entity.type
_entity.pdbx_description
1 polymer ?
#
loop_
_entity_poly.entity_id
_entity_poly.type
_entity_poly.pdbx_seq_one_letter_code
_entity_poly.pdbx_strand_id
1 'polypeptide(L)'
;MGVAYWMFPKKSKEDPRGNPLWGWAVYVCLNVGLLLRAVGEPTMAVNPASGWGWTLTLAAALMLAAGWIFVCISWNRVKER
;
A
#
# COMPACT_ATOMS: atom_id res chain seq x y z
N MET A 1 3.80 -6.68 -4.03
CA MET A 1 4.26 -5.37 -4.57
C MET A 1 5.54 -5.48 -5.39
N GLY A 2 6.69 -5.78 -4.78
CA GLY A 2 7.98 -5.76 -5.50
C GLY A 2 8.01 -6.64 -6.75
N VAL A 3 7.62 -7.90 -6.62
CA VAL A 3 7.56 -8.84 -7.76
C VAL A 3 6.64 -8.33 -8.87
N ALA A 4 5.40 -7.95 -8.55
CA ALA A 4 4.46 -7.44 -9.54
C ALA A 4 4.95 -6.15 -10.22
N TYR A 5 5.62 -5.26 -9.47
CA TYR A 5 6.20 -4.02 -10.03
C TYR A 5 7.24 -4.31 -11.13
N TRP A 6 8.02 -5.40 -10.95
CA TRP A 6 9.04 -5.84 -11.91
C TRP A 6 8.50 -6.77 -13.00
N MET A 7 7.54 -7.64 -12.69
CA MET A 7 6.97 -8.62 -13.61
C MET A 7 5.95 -8.03 -14.59
N PHE A 8 5.21 -6.98 -14.19
CA PHE A 8 4.21 -6.40 -15.08
C PHE A 8 4.82 -5.77 -16.34
N PRO A 9 4.08 -5.76 -17.47
CA PRO A 9 4.59 -5.24 -18.73
C PRO A 9 5.13 -3.82 -18.59
N LYS A 10 6.12 -3.46 -19.42
CA LYS A 10 6.63 -2.10 -19.45
C LYS A 10 5.58 -1.18 -20.10
N LYS A 11 5.41 0.03 -19.57
CA LYS A 11 4.48 1.03 -20.12
C LYS A 11 4.96 1.57 -21.48
N SER A 12 6.22 2.01 -21.57
CA SER A 12 6.87 2.39 -22.83
C SER A 12 8.37 2.09 -22.79
N LYS A 13 9.07 2.37 -23.92
CA LYS A 13 10.53 2.20 -24.01
C LYS A 13 11.28 3.29 -23.23
N GLU A 14 10.82 4.54 -23.28
CA GLU A 14 11.44 5.65 -22.53
C GLU A 14 11.04 5.67 -21.05
N ASP A 15 9.81 5.25 -20.73
CA ASP A 15 9.29 5.21 -19.35
C ASP A 15 8.68 3.83 -19.05
N PRO A 16 9.51 2.83 -18.73
CA PRO A 16 9.05 1.46 -18.56
C PRO A 16 8.15 1.27 -17.33
N ARG A 17 8.24 2.11 -16.30
CA ARG A 17 7.59 1.87 -15.00
C ARG A 17 6.87 3.08 -14.40
N GLY A 18 6.84 4.21 -15.10
CA GLY A 18 6.27 5.44 -14.56
C GLY A 18 7.16 6.07 -13.50
N ASN A 19 6.59 7.08 -12.84
CA ASN A 19 7.26 7.77 -11.74
C ASN A 19 7.50 6.82 -10.55
N PRO A 20 8.76 6.61 -10.11
CA PRO A 20 9.09 5.70 -9.00
C PRO A 20 8.52 6.16 -7.66
N LEU A 21 8.21 7.45 -7.49
CA LEU A 21 7.62 7.99 -6.25
C LEU A 21 6.33 7.27 -5.88
N TRP A 22 5.49 6.90 -6.86
CA TRP A 22 4.25 6.19 -6.58
C TRP A 22 4.49 4.75 -6.09
N GLY A 23 5.53 4.08 -6.60
CA GLY A 23 5.94 2.77 -6.10
C GLY A 23 6.40 2.85 -4.64
N TRP A 24 7.19 3.88 -4.32
CA TRP A 24 7.61 4.18 -2.94
C TRP A 24 6.43 4.54 -2.04
N ALA A 25 5.47 5.34 -2.52
CA ALA A 25 4.28 5.69 -1.76
C ALA A 25 3.48 4.44 -1.36
N VAL A 26 3.26 3.50 -2.29
CA VAL A 26 2.61 2.21 -1.95
C VAL A 26 3.42 1.45 -0.92
N TYR A 27 4.74 1.36 -1.10
CA TYR A 27 5.61 0.65 -0.16
C TYR A 27 5.52 1.26 1.24
N VAL A 28 5.64 2.58 1.38
CA VAL A 28 5.54 3.27 2.67
C VAL A 28 4.16 3.08 3.30
N CYS A 29 3.08 3.31 2.55
CA CYS A 29 1.71 3.14 3.06
C CYS A 29 1.44 1.72 3.56
N LEU A 30 1.89 0.69 2.84
CA LEU A 30 1.74 -0.70 3.28
C LEU A 30 2.53 -0.99 4.56
N ASN A 31 3.81 -0.60 4.61
CA ASN A 31 4.65 -0.91 5.77
C ASN A 31 4.21 -0.14 7.01
N VAL A 32 3.89 1.15 6.87
CA VAL A 32 3.39 1.95 7.99
C VAL A 32 2.06 1.39 8.48
N GLY A 33 1.11 1.09 7.57
CA GLY A 33 -0.15 0.47 7.95
C GLY A 33 0.04 -0.87 8.67
N LEU A 34 1.00 -1.69 8.24
CA LEU A 34 1.30 -2.98 8.87
C LEU A 34 1.91 -2.80 10.26
N LEU A 35 2.84 -1.85 10.43
CA LEU A 35 3.44 -1.52 11.73
C LEU A 35 2.39 -1.00 12.71
N LEU A 36 1.48 -0.14 12.26
CA LEU A 36 0.39 0.35 13.09
C LEU A 36 -0.52 -0.79 13.56
N ARG A 37 -0.78 -1.79 12.72
CA ARG A 37 -1.50 -3.01 13.12
C ARG A 37 -0.71 -3.84 14.13
N ALA A 38 0.58 -4.06 13.86
CA ALA A 38 1.44 -4.86 14.72
C ALA A 38 1.50 -4.34 16.18
N VAL A 39 1.32 -3.03 16.39
CA VAL A 39 1.23 -2.42 17.73
C VAL A 39 -0.23 -2.29 18.20
N GLY A 40 -1.14 -1.88 17.30
CA GLY A 40 -2.53 -1.60 17.65
C GLY A 40 -3.34 -2.84 18.01
N GLU A 41 -3.15 -3.96 17.31
CA GLU A 41 -3.90 -5.19 17.55
C GLU A 41 -3.58 -5.81 18.93
N PRO A 42 -2.31 -6.00 19.34
CA PRO A 42 -2.00 -6.44 20.70
C PRO A 42 -2.53 -5.48 21.77
N THR A 43 -2.42 -4.17 21.54
CA THR A 43 -2.85 -3.16 22.51
C THR A 43 -4.37 -3.19 22.72
N MET A 44 -5.15 -3.38 21.65
CA MET A 44 -6.60 -3.52 21.74
C MET A 44 -7.03 -4.88 22.31
N ALA A 45 -6.27 -5.95 22.06
CA ALA A 45 -6.53 -7.26 22.63
C ALA A 45 -6.32 -7.27 24.17
N VAL A 46 -5.30 -6.57 24.66
CA VAL A 46 -5.01 -6.48 26.11
C VAL A 46 -5.87 -5.43 26.80
N ASN A 47 -6.11 -4.29 26.15
CA ASN A 47 -6.93 -3.21 26.71
C ASN A 47 -7.89 -2.60 25.66
N PRO A 48 -9.10 -3.18 25.53
CA PRO A 48 -10.11 -2.72 24.57
C PRO A 48 -10.58 -1.28 24.78
N ALA A 49 -10.52 -0.77 26.02
CA ALA A 49 -11.00 0.57 26.37
C ALA A 49 -9.95 1.67 26.17
N SER A 50 -8.75 1.35 25.70
CA SER A 50 -7.61 2.28 25.63
C SER A 50 -7.74 3.41 24.60
N GLY A 51 -8.78 3.42 23.77
CA GLY A 51 -8.98 4.44 22.73
C GLY A 51 -8.07 4.27 21.48
N TRP A 52 -7.28 3.19 21.42
CA TRP A 52 -6.39 2.87 20.30
C TRP A 52 -7.10 2.39 19.03
N GLY A 53 -8.44 2.36 19.02
CA GLY A 53 -9.23 1.96 17.85
C GLY A 53 -8.90 2.80 16.61
N TRP A 54 -8.62 4.09 16.79
CA TRP A 54 -8.20 4.99 15.70
C TRP A 54 -6.92 4.55 15.01
N THR A 55 -6.00 3.89 15.71
CA THR A 55 -4.75 3.35 15.14
C THR A 55 -5.06 2.29 14.09
N LEU A 56 -6.03 1.42 14.35
CA LEU A 56 -6.48 0.40 13.39
C LEU A 56 -7.24 1.01 12.22
N THR A 57 -8.03 2.05 12.46
CA THR A 57 -8.69 2.82 11.39
C THR A 57 -7.66 3.48 10.46
N LEU A 58 -6.63 4.14 11.02
CA LEU A 58 -5.55 4.74 10.24
C LEU A 58 -4.76 3.68 9.47
N ALA A 59 -4.45 2.54 10.11
CA ALA A 59 -3.79 1.42 9.45
C ALA A 59 -4.60 0.91 8.25
N ALA A 60 -5.91 0.73 8.42
CA ALA A 60 -6.80 0.31 7.36
C ALA A 60 -6.86 1.34 6.21
N ALA A 61 -6.94 2.63 6.52
CA ALA A 61 -6.95 3.70 5.53
C ALA A 61 -5.66 3.72 4.70
N LEU A 62 -4.49 3.57 5.35
CA LEU A 62 -3.19 3.51 4.66
C LEU A 62 -3.08 2.29 3.75
N MET A 63 -3.52 1.11 4.20
CA MET A 63 -3.51 -0.10 3.38
C MET A 63 -4.47 0.01 2.19
N LEU A 64 -5.66 0.60 2.39
CA LEU A 64 -6.61 0.84 1.32
C LEU A 64 -6.05 1.80 0.28
N ALA A 65 -5.45 2.92 0.72
CA ALA A 65 -4.80 3.88 -0.16
C ALA A 65 -3.66 3.22 -0.96
N ALA A 66 -2.83 2.40 -0.31
CA ALA A 66 -1.79 1.63 -0.99
C ALA A 66 -2.37 0.71 -2.08
N GLY A 67 -3.47 0.02 -1.80
CA GLY A 67 -4.17 -0.83 -2.77
C GLY A 67 -4.62 -0.03 -3.99
N TRP A 68 -5.30 1.10 -3.78
CA TRP A 68 -5.76 1.96 -4.87
C TRP A 68 -4.62 2.56 -5.69
N ILE A 69 -3.58 3.08 -5.04
CA ILE A 69 -2.40 3.60 -5.74
C ILE A 69 -1.76 2.48 -6.57
N PHE A 70 -1.62 1.27 -6.03
CA PHE A 70 -1.06 0.13 -6.75
C PHE A 70 -1.90 -0.24 -7.99
N VAL A 71 -3.22 -0.27 -7.85
CA VAL A 71 -4.13 -0.51 -8.97
C VAL A 71 -3.92 0.56 -10.03
N CYS A 72 -3.94 1.85 -9.68
CA CYS A 72 -3.77 2.95 -10.62
C CYS A 72 -2.43 2.89 -11.40
N ILE A 73 -1.31 2.60 -10.73
CA ILE A 73 -0.01 2.51 -11.41
C ILE A 73 0.14 1.25 -12.27
N SER A 74 -0.56 0.17 -11.90
CA SER A 74 -0.46 -1.13 -12.58
C SER A 74 -1.47 -1.26 -13.73
N TRP A 75 -2.65 -0.66 -13.60
CA TRP A 75 -3.76 -0.81 -14.54
C TRP A 75 -3.37 -0.33 -15.94
N ASN A 76 -2.67 0.80 -16.02
CA ASN A 76 -2.15 1.34 -17.30
C ASN A 76 -1.12 0.43 -17.98
N ARG A 77 -0.55 -0.54 -17.26
CA ARG A 77 0.46 -1.48 -17.75
C ARG A 77 -0.13 -2.84 -18.14
N VAL A 78 -1.28 -3.19 -17.56
CA VAL A 78 -1.92 -4.52 -17.73
C VAL A 78 -3.10 -4.45 -18.70
N LYS A 79 -3.79 -3.31 -18.77
CA LYS A 79 -4.91 -3.16 -19.70
C LYS A 79 -4.39 -3.18 -21.14
N GLU A 80 -4.75 -4.23 -21.89
CA GLU A 80 -4.60 -4.27 -23.36
C GLU A 80 -5.41 -3.12 -23.98
N ARG A 81 -4.86 -2.51 -25.02
CA ARG A 81 -5.46 -1.36 -25.70
C ARG A 81 -6.79 -1.72 -26.34
#